data_AF-A0A127T0W6-F1
#
_entry.id   AF-A0A127T0W6-F1
#
_cell.length_a   1.000
_cell.length_b   1.000
_cell.length_c   1.000
_cell.angle_alpha   90.00
_cell.angle_beta   90.00
_cell.angle_gamma   90.00
#
_symmetry.space_group_name_H-M   'P 1'
#
loop_
_entity.id
_entity.type
_entity.pdbx_description
1 polymer ?
#
loop_
_entity_poly.entity_id
_entity_poly.type
_entity_poly.pdbx_seq_one_letter_code
_entity_poly.pdbx_strand_id
1 'polypeptide(L)'
;MEQGKGGSGSSPVVSNFSNKESVKYLGKDIRYLKTKDFSFIEGGDGIFFGSFMYYLCYIVPAILFIVFFFIYRKQVKENADIALVRTKKANKMAVRRLKNAGKLMKENKKEEFYDEVLRALWGYLSDKLSIPQSDLTKDNVEIELAKYGVDESLTNEFMDILNTCEFARYAPSQASDAMDKLYELTVDAIGKMENTIKK
;
A
#
# COMPACT_ATOMS: atom_id res chain seq x y z
N MET A 1 46.04 -7.07 62.66
CA MET A 1 46.92 -7.29 63.82
C MET A 1 46.22 -8.35 64.65
N GLU A 2 46.37 -9.63 64.33
CA GLU A 2 47.54 -10.48 64.62
C GLU A 2 47.80 -10.63 66.12
N GLN A 3 47.54 -11.85 66.63
CA GLN A 3 48.35 -12.63 67.59
C GLN A 3 47.42 -13.69 68.20
N GLY A 4 47.65 -15.00 68.12
CA GLY A 4 48.89 -15.73 67.88
C GLY A 4 49.53 -16.12 69.21
N LYS A 5 49.73 -17.43 69.39
CA LYS A 5 50.39 -18.17 70.49
C LYS A 5 49.59 -18.31 71.79
N GLY A 6 49.37 -19.50 72.34
CA GLY A 6 50.11 -20.75 72.24
C GLY A 6 50.84 -20.99 73.57
N GLY A 7 50.47 -22.07 74.28
CA GLY A 7 51.12 -22.43 75.53
C GLY A 7 50.43 -23.60 76.23
N SER A 8 50.92 -24.81 75.94
CA SER A 8 50.54 -26.09 76.55
C SER A 8 50.62 -26.11 78.08
N GLY A 9 49.66 -26.79 78.72
CA GLY A 9 49.73 -27.15 80.13
C GLY A 9 48.67 -28.20 80.46
N SER A 10 49.13 -29.42 80.73
CA SER A 10 48.40 -30.65 81.03
C SER A 10 47.43 -30.56 82.23
N SER A 11 46.29 -31.23 82.08
CA SER A 11 45.17 -31.54 83.00
C SER A 11 45.52 -31.76 84.49
N PRO A 12 44.55 -31.59 85.43
CA PRO A 12 43.60 -32.67 85.64
C PRO A 12 42.12 -32.27 85.78
N VAL A 13 41.32 -33.20 85.27
CA VAL A 13 39.92 -33.54 85.55
C VAL A 13 39.40 -33.13 86.94
N VAL A 14 38.28 -32.41 86.96
CA VAL A 14 37.23 -32.61 87.97
C VAL A 14 35.87 -32.62 87.26
N SER A 15 35.29 -33.82 87.21
CA SER A 15 33.94 -34.12 86.79
C SER A 15 32.94 -33.70 87.87
N ASN A 16 31.99 -32.83 87.53
CA ASN A 16 30.60 -32.94 88.00
C ASN A 16 29.70 -31.97 87.25
N PHE A 17 29.00 -32.48 86.24
CA PHE A 17 27.81 -31.85 85.69
C PHE A 17 26.61 -32.33 86.51
N SER A 18 25.97 -31.43 87.25
CA SER A 18 24.51 -31.40 87.47
C SER A 18 24.17 -30.37 88.56
N ASN A 19 23.86 -29.14 88.16
CA ASN A 19 22.77 -28.42 88.81
C ASN A 19 22.19 -27.32 87.92
N LYS A 20 20.88 -27.14 88.08
CA LYS A 20 19.96 -26.41 87.20
C LYS A 20 20.16 -24.89 87.27
N GLU A 21 19.72 -24.27 86.19
CA GLU A 21 19.62 -22.84 85.86
C GLU A 21 19.27 -21.88 87.02
N SER A 22 19.81 -20.65 86.91
CA SER A 22 18.97 -19.47 87.03
C SER A 22 19.45 -18.39 86.06
N VAL A 23 18.83 -18.36 84.87
CA VAL A 23 19.03 -17.29 83.90
C VAL A 23 18.34 -16.04 84.42
N LYS A 24 19.12 -15.07 84.92
CA LYS A 24 18.64 -13.75 85.31
C LYS A 24 18.50 -12.89 84.05
N TYR A 25 17.32 -12.89 83.46
CA TYR A 25 16.98 -12.02 82.33
C TYR A 25 16.99 -10.56 82.78
N LEU A 26 18.03 -9.81 82.39
CA LEU A 26 18.04 -8.35 82.49
C LEU A 26 17.88 -7.76 81.08
N GLY A 27 16.80 -7.01 80.87
CA GLY A 27 16.68 -5.99 79.84
C GLY A 27 16.61 -6.49 78.40
N LYS A 28 15.42 -6.79 77.91
CA LYS A 28 15.16 -6.92 76.46
C LYS A 28 14.18 -5.83 76.03
N ASP A 29 14.61 -4.58 76.13
CA ASP A 29 13.93 -3.41 75.57
C ASP A 29 14.17 -3.31 74.05
N ILE A 30 13.93 -4.42 73.36
CA ILE A 30 13.95 -4.51 71.91
C ILE A 30 12.81 -5.45 71.54
N ARG A 31 11.67 -4.87 71.15
CA ARG A 31 10.56 -5.67 70.59
C ARG A 31 11.02 -6.26 69.27
N TYR A 32 10.88 -7.58 69.15
CA TYR A 32 11.13 -8.31 67.92
C TYR A 32 10.16 -7.80 66.85
N LEU A 33 10.67 -7.29 65.73
CA LEU A 33 9.85 -7.02 64.55
C LEU A 33 9.29 -8.37 64.09
N LYS A 34 7.95 -8.46 64.01
CA LYS A 34 7.25 -9.66 63.58
C LYS A 34 7.54 -9.88 62.09
N THR A 35 8.61 -10.60 61.79
CA THR A 35 8.86 -11.22 60.48
C THR A 35 7.84 -12.35 60.29
N LYS A 36 6.61 -11.97 59.94
CA LYS A 36 5.66 -12.92 59.37
C LYS A 36 6.16 -13.21 57.95
N ASP A 37 6.24 -14.48 57.59
CA ASP A 37 6.75 -14.95 56.31
C ASP A 37 6.15 -14.12 55.16
N PHE A 38 6.99 -13.33 54.50
CA PHE A 38 6.62 -12.80 53.21
C PHE A 38 6.68 -14.00 52.26
N SER A 39 5.51 -14.52 51.88
CA SER A 39 5.42 -15.27 50.64
C SER A 39 5.69 -14.28 49.52
N PHE A 40 6.96 -14.09 49.18
CA PHE A 40 7.28 -13.61 47.85
C PHE A 40 6.58 -14.57 46.91
N ILE A 41 5.67 -14.05 46.09
CA ILE A 41 5.33 -14.75 44.87
C ILE A 41 6.69 -14.79 44.17
N GLU A 42 7.42 -15.90 44.28
CA GLU A 42 8.44 -16.23 43.30
C GLU A 42 7.75 -15.93 41.99
N GLY A 43 8.26 -14.94 41.25
CA GLY A 43 7.71 -14.55 39.96
C GLY A 43 7.85 -15.77 39.07
N GLY A 44 6.91 -16.69 39.22
CA GLY A 44 7.06 -18.07 38.81
C GLY A 44 7.31 -18.04 37.34
N ASP A 45 8.37 -18.72 36.95
CA ASP A 45 8.67 -19.06 35.57
C ASP A 45 7.36 -19.42 34.86
N GLY A 46 6.84 -18.60 33.95
CA GLY A 46 5.58 -18.99 33.31
C GLY A 46 4.75 -18.00 32.51
N ILE A 47 5.07 -16.72 32.41
CA ILE A 47 4.42 -15.90 31.36
C ILE A 47 5.15 -16.10 30.02
N PHE A 48 5.06 -17.33 29.51
CA PHE A 48 5.30 -17.78 28.12
C PHE A 48 6.61 -17.37 27.42
N PHE A 49 7.55 -16.71 28.09
CA PHE A 49 8.79 -16.26 27.47
C PHE A 49 9.69 -17.46 27.17
N GLY A 50 9.94 -17.75 25.88
CA GLY A 50 10.73 -18.89 25.43
C GLY A 50 9.97 -20.22 25.24
N SER A 51 8.65 -20.25 25.46
CA SER A 51 7.82 -21.42 25.11
C SER A 51 7.65 -21.55 23.59
N PHE A 52 7.48 -22.77 23.07
CA PHE A 52 7.23 -23.02 21.64
C PHE A 52 6.05 -22.18 21.09
N MET A 53 5.00 -22.01 21.89
CA MET A 53 3.83 -21.18 21.55
C MET A 53 4.18 -19.69 21.35
N TYR A 54 5.16 -19.17 22.08
CA TYR A 54 5.62 -17.78 21.95
C TYR A 54 6.29 -17.56 20.59
N TYR A 55 7.23 -18.42 20.20
CA TYR A 55 7.84 -18.36 18.88
C TYR A 55 6.80 -18.55 17.77
N LEU A 56 5.84 -19.47 17.94
CA LEU A 56 4.78 -19.69 16.98
C LEU A 56 3.91 -18.44 16.78
N CYS A 57 3.61 -17.70 17.86
CA CYS A 57 2.84 -16.45 17.81
C CYS A 57 3.54 -15.33 17.01
N TYR A 58 4.87 -15.32 16.93
CA TYR A 58 5.62 -14.40 16.06
C TYR A 58 5.83 -14.93 14.64
N ILE A 59 6.05 -16.24 14.50
CA ILE A 59 6.29 -16.89 13.20
C ILE A 59 5.02 -16.83 12.33
N VAL A 60 3.84 -17.05 12.91
CA VAL A 60 2.56 -17.03 12.17
C VAL A 60 2.31 -15.70 11.45
N PRO A 61 2.31 -14.53 12.12
CA PRO A 61 2.14 -13.25 11.44
C PRO A 61 3.28 -12.95 10.46
N ALA A 62 4.51 -13.39 10.75
CA ALA A 62 5.62 -13.24 9.81
C ALA A 62 5.41 -14.04 8.52
N ILE A 63 4.97 -15.30 8.63
CA ILE A 63 4.64 -16.15 7.46
C ILE A 63 3.44 -15.56 6.71
N LEU A 64 2.39 -15.13 7.42
CA LEU A 64 1.23 -14.49 6.80
C LEU A 64 1.63 -13.23 6.03
N PHE A 65 2.51 -12.40 6.60
CA PHE A 65 3.04 -11.21 5.94
C PHE A 65 3.80 -11.57 4.66
N ILE A 66 4.66 -12.59 4.69
CA ILE A 66 5.40 -13.06 3.52
C ILE A 66 4.43 -13.56 2.44
N VAL A 67 3.44 -14.38 2.81
CA VAL A 67 2.44 -14.90 1.87
C VAL A 67 1.63 -13.77 1.25
N PHE A 68 1.13 -12.83 2.07
CA PHE A 68 0.42 -11.65 1.58
C PHE A 68 1.28 -10.81 0.64
N PHE A 69 2.56 -10.61 0.98
CA PHE A 69 3.51 -9.88 0.14
C PHE A 69 3.69 -10.52 -1.23
N PHE A 70 3.83 -11.86 -1.29
CA PHE A 70 3.95 -12.57 -2.56
C PHE A 70 2.65 -12.52 -3.38
N ILE A 71 1.48 -12.71 -2.75
CA ILE A 71 0.17 -12.61 -3.42
C ILE A 71 -0.06 -11.20 -3.95
N TYR A 72 0.22 -10.17 -3.14
CA TYR A 72 0.07 -8.78 -3.53
C TYR A 72 1.01 -8.43 -4.68
N ARG A 73 2.29 -8.83 -4.60
CA ARG A 73 3.25 -8.61 -5.68
C ARG A 73 2.84 -9.29 -6.98
N LYS A 74 2.27 -10.50 -6.89
CA LYS A 74 1.75 -11.23 -8.04
C LYS A 74 0.56 -10.51 -8.67
N GLN A 75 -0.41 -10.08 -7.87
CA GLN A 75 -1.57 -9.32 -8.34
C GLN A 75 -1.19 -7.99 -8.99
N VAL A 76 -0.26 -7.23 -8.41
CA VAL A 76 0.22 -5.97 -8.99
C VAL A 76 0.88 -6.22 -10.35
N LYS A 77 1.67 -7.29 -10.48
CA LYS A 77 2.33 -7.63 -11.75
C LYS A 77 1.32 -8.07 -12.81
N GLU A 78 0.36 -8.92 -12.46
CA GLU A 78 -0.69 -9.39 -13.37
C GLU A 78 -1.60 -8.24 -13.82
N ASN A 79 -1.99 -7.35 -12.91
CA ASN A 79 -2.79 -6.17 -13.24
C ASN A 79 -2.02 -5.18 -14.13
N ALA A 80 -0.72 -5.00 -13.89
CA ALA A 80 0.12 -4.18 -14.75
C ALA A 80 0.21 -4.76 -16.16
N ASP A 81 0.39 -6.06 -16.31
CA ASP A 81 0.42 -6.71 -17.64
C ASP A 81 -0.92 -6.57 -18.37
N ILE A 82 -2.05 -6.76 -17.68
CA ILE A 82 -3.39 -6.60 -18.26
C ILE A 82 -3.63 -5.14 -18.68
N ALA A 83 -3.28 -4.17 -17.84
CA ALA A 83 -3.39 -2.74 -18.15
C ALA A 83 -2.49 -2.34 -19.34
N LEU A 84 -1.26 -2.86 -19.40
CA LEU A 84 -0.34 -2.62 -20.53
C LEU A 84 -0.87 -3.22 -21.83
N VAL A 85 -1.48 -4.41 -21.79
CA VAL A 85 -2.11 -5.01 -22.98
C VAL A 85 -3.32 -4.19 -23.41
N ARG A 86 -4.16 -3.75 -22.47
CA ARG A 86 -5.35 -2.94 -22.75
C ARG A 86 -4.98 -1.60 -23.38
N THR A 87 -4.01 -0.88 -22.82
CA THR A 87 -3.52 0.40 -23.35
C THR A 87 -2.89 0.26 -24.75
N LYS A 88 -2.08 -0.80 -24.98
CA LYS A 88 -1.54 -1.08 -26.33
C LYS A 88 -2.65 -1.38 -27.34
N LYS A 89 -3.66 -2.14 -26.92
CA LYS A 89 -4.83 -2.44 -27.74
C LYS A 89 -5.64 -1.16 -28.03
N ALA A 90 -5.77 -0.26 -27.05
CA ALA A 90 -6.42 1.04 -27.19
C ALA A 90 -5.82 1.85 -28.35
N ASN A 91 -4.49 2.05 -28.32
CA ASN A 91 -3.78 2.80 -29.36
C ASN A 91 -3.96 2.13 -30.74
N LYS A 92 -3.79 0.80 -30.80
CA LYS A 92 -4.01 0.04 -32.05
C LYS A 92 -5.43 0.22 -32.60
N MET A 93 -6.44 0.22 -31.73
CA MET A 93 -7.85 0.41 -32.11
C MET A 93 -8.11 1.85 -32.54
N ALA A 94 -7.58 2.84 -31.82
CA ALA A 94 -7.69 4.25 -32.14
C ALA A 94 -7.09 4.56 -33.52
N VAL A 95 -5.88 4.09 -33.80
CA VAL A 95 -5.23 4.25 -35.12
C VAL A 95 -6.04 3.59 -36.24
N ARG A 96 -6.63 2.41 -35.98
CA ARG A 96 -7.50 1.74 -36.97
C ARG A 96 -8.76 2.55 -37.26
N ARG A 97 -9.43 3.07 -36.23
CA ARG A 97 -10.63 3.90 -36.37
C ARG A 97 -10.32 5.24 -37.04
N LEU A 98 -9.24 5.90 -36.65
CA LEU A 98 -8.78 7.11 -37.32
C LEU A 98 -8.44 6.87 -38.79
N LYS A 99 -7.82 5.73 -39.14
CA LYS A 99 -7.62 5.37 -40.54
C LYS A 99 -8.95 5.24 -41.32
N ASN A 100 -10.00 4.76 -40.67
CA ASN A 100 -11.34 4.74 -41.27
C ASN A 100 -11.93 6.14 -41.38
N ALA A 101 -11.82 6.97 -40.34
CA ALA A 101 -12.22 8.38 -40.38
C ALA A 101 -11.54 9.12 -41.53
N GLY A 102 -10.23 8.93 -41.73
CA GLY A 102 -9.50 9.51 -42.86
C GLY A 102 -9.98 9.03 -44.24
N LYS A 103 -10.62 7.85 -44.34
CA LYS A 103 -11.30 7.43 -45.59
C LYS A 103 -12.64 8.12 -45.75
N LEU A 104 -13.45 8.18 -44.68
CA LEU A 104 -14.77 8.83 -44.66
C LEU A 104 -14.66 10.32 -45.02
N MET A 105 -13.61 10.97 -44.53
CA MET A 105 -13.24 12.35 -44.88
C MET A 105 -13.00 12.51 -46.39
N LYS A 106 -12.26 11.59 -47.03
CA LYS A 106 -12.01 11.61 -48.48
C LYS A 106 -13.26 11.32 -49.30
N GLU A 107 -14.18 10.52 -48.75
CA GLU A 107 -15.50 10.25 -49.33
C GLU A 107 -16.51 11.38 -49.08
N ASN A 108 -16.10 12.46 -48.39
CA ASN A 108 -16.93 13.62 -48.01
C ASN A 108 -18.15 13.24 -47.13
N LYS A 109 -18.05 12.14 -46.39
CA LYS A 109 -19.10 11.67 -45.48
C LYS A 109 -18.92 12.29 -44.09
N LYS A 110 -19.34 13.56 -43.96
CA LYS A 110 -19.09 14.37 -42.76
C LYS A 110 -19.65 13.74 -41.49
N GLU A 111 -20.92 13.32 -41.50
CA GLU A 111 -21.56 12.73 -40.31
C GLU A 111 -20.85 11.46 -39.84
N GLU A 112 -20.55 10.55 -40.77
CA GLU A 112 -19.83 9.30 -40.46
C GLU A 112 -18.40 9.59 -39.96
N PHE A 113 -17.73 10.60 -40.53
CA PHE A 113 -16.41 11.04 -40.07
C PHE A 113 -16.45 11.48 -38.60
N TYR A 114 -17.37 12.36 -38.24
CA TYR A 114 -17.47 12.88 -36.88
C TYR A 114 -17.83 11.79 -35.86
N ASP A 115 -18.72 10.86 -36.21
CA ASP A 115 -19.05 9.72 -35.35
C ASP A 115 -17.86 8.77 -35.15
N GLU A 116 -17.12 8.46 -36.23
CA GLU A 116 -15.97 7.56 -36.14
C GLU A 116 -14.82 8.18 -35.33
N VAL A 117 -14.58 9.49 -35.44
CA VAL A 117 -13.60 10.21 -34.62
C VAL A 117 -14.01 10.20 -33.15
N LEU A 118 -15.28 10.52 -32.85
CA LEU A 118 -15.82 10.50 -31.49
C LEU A 118 -15.70 9.10 -30.85
N ARG A 119 -16.01 8.06 -31.63
CA ARG A 119 -15.87 6.66 -31.19
C ARG A 119 -14.41 6.26 -31.03
N ALA A 120 -13.50 6.78 -31.85
CA ALA A 120 -12.06 6.55 -31.68
C ALA A 120 -11.57 7.13 -30.35
N LEU A 121 -11.96 8.37 -30.03
CA LEU A 121 -11.61 9.07 -28.79
C LEU A 121 -12.17 8.38 -27.54
N TRP A 122 -13.48 8.15 -27.47
CA TRP A 122 -14.08 7.50 -26.30
C TRP A 122 -13.59 6.05 -26.11
N GLY A 123 -13.33 5.34 -27.21
CA GLY A 123 -12.72 4.01 -27.16
C GLY A 123 -11.29 4.05 -26.63
N TYR A 124 -10.49 5.00 -27.11
CA TYR A 124 -9.12 5.20 -26.67
C TYR A 124 -9.07 5.56 -25.18
N LEU A 125 -9.82 6.60 -24.76
CA LEU A 125 -9.83 7.08 -23.37
C LEU A 125 -10.34 6.02 -22.39
N SER A 126 -11.40 5.29 -22.73
CA SER A 126 -11.91 4.18 -21.92
C SER A 126 -10.86 3.09 -21.68
N ASP A 127 -10.16 2.66 -22.73
CA ASP A 127 -9.13 1.63 -22.59
C ASP A 127 -7.83 2.16 -21.97
N LYS A 128 -7.52 3.46 -22.17
CA LYS A 128 -6.31 4.11 -21.65
C LYS A 128 -6.40 4.40 -20.16
N LEU A 129 -7.51 5.00 -19.74
CA LEU A 129 -7.81 5.32 -18.34
C LEU A 129 -8.35 4.09 -17.59
N SER A 130 -8.61 2.98 -18.30
CA SER A 130 -9.24 1.76 -17.77
C SER A 130 -10.64 1.96 -17.19
N ILE A 131 -11.35 3.01 -17.65
CA ILE A 131 -12.70 3.38 -17.19
C ILE A 131 -13.75 2.80 -18.15
N PRO A 132 -14.86 2.21 -17.68
CA PRO A 132 -15.96 1.78 -18.54
C PRO A 132 -16.55 2.94 -19.36
N GLN A 133 -16.94 2.70 -20.61
CA GLN A 133 -17.56 3.76 -21.45
C GLN A 133 -18.86 4.32 -20.87
N SER A 134 -19.59 3.54 -20.06
CA SER A 134 -20.80 4.00 -19.35
C SER A 134 -20.51 5.11 -18.36
N ASP A 135 -19.31 5.10 -17.80
CA ASP A 135 -18.89 5.97 -16.73
C ASP A 135 -18.03 7.10 -17.29
N LEU A 136 -17.89 7.21 -18.61
CA LEU A 136 -17.04 8.18 -19.28
C LEU A 136 -17.93 9.30 -19.84
N THR A 137 -17.81 10.49 -19.28
CA THR A 137 -18.62 11.68 -19.60
C THR A 137 -17.70 12.89 -19.75
N LYS A 138 -18.13 13.97 -20.41
CA LYS A 138 -17.30 15.18 -20.55
C LYS A 138 -16.85 15.73 -19.20
N ASP A 139 -17.74 15.75 -18.23
CA ASP A 139 -17.47 16.35 -16.92
C ASP A 139 -16.43 15.55 -16.11
N ASN A 140 -16.37 14.23 -16.32
CA ASN A 140 -15.38 13.40 -15.64
C ASN A 140 -14.09 13.22 -16.42
N VAL A 141 -14.10 13.33 -17.75
CA VAL A 141 -12.92 13.00 -18.55
C VAL A 141 -11.78 13.98 -18.25
N GLU A 142 -12.10 15.25 -18.01
CA GLU A 142 -11.12 16.27 -17.60
C GLU A 142 -10.47 15.90 -16.26
N ILE A 143 -11.28 15.51 -15.27
CA ILE A 143 -10.81 15.09 -13.95
C ILE A 143 -9.94 13.84 -14.05
N GLU A 144 -10.36 12.85 -14.85
CA GLU A 144 -9.64 11.58 -15.00
C GLU A 144 -8.35 11.77 -15.80
N LEU A 145 -8.32 12.64 -16.80
CA LEU A 145 -7.11 13.04 -17.51
C LEU A 145 -6.12 13.76 -16.59
N ALA A 146 -6.60 14.69 -15.76
CA ALA A 146 -5.78 15.38 -14.78
C ALA A 146 -5.20 14.42 -13.72
N LYS A 147 -6.03 13.49 -13.20
CA LYS A 147 -5.57 12.43 -12.28
C LYS A 147 -4.52 11.52 -12.91
N TYR A 148 -4.62 11.29 -14.22
CA TYR A 148 -3.67 10.49 -14.97
C TYR A 148 -2.33 11.22 -15.22
N GLY A 149 -2.21 12.49 -14.84
CA GLY A 149 -0.98 13.28 -14.97
C GLY A 149 -0.80 13.94 -16.35
N VAL A 150 -1.91 14.16 -17.06
CA VAL A 150 -1.92 14.82 -18.37
C VAL A 150 -1.85 16.33 -18.18
N ASP A 151 -1.04 17.00 -19.00
CA ASP A 151 -0.93 18.47 -18.97
C ASP A 151 -2.26 19.15 -19.31
N GLU A 152 -2.52 20.29 -18.69
CA GLU A 152 -3.77 21.04 -18.88
C GLU A 152 -3.99 21.44 -20.34
N SER A 153 -2.92 21.76 -21.08
CA SER A 153 -3.02 22.08 -22.51
C SER A 153 -3.54 20.90 -23.34
N LEU A 154 -3.06 19.69 -23.06
CA LEU A 154 -3.47 18.48 -23.76
C LEU A 154 -4.89 18.06 -23.35
N THR A 155 -5.25 18.23 -22.08
CA THR A 155 -6.62 17.98 -21.61
C THR A 155 -7.62 18.90 -22.33
N ASN A 156 -7.31 20.20 -22.44
CA ASN A 156 -8.15 21.14 -23.20
C ASN A 156 -8.24 20.76 -24.68
N GLU A 157 -7.15 20.32 -25.31
CA GLU A 157 -7.14 19.84 -26.69
C GLU A 157 -8.11 18.64 -26.88
N PHE A 158 -8.11 17.67 -25.97
CA PHE A 158 -9.07 16.57 -25.98
C PHE A 158 -10.53 17.05 -25.82
N MET A 159 -10.77 17.99 -24.91
CA MET A 159 -12.10 18.55 -24.66
C MET A 159 -12.63 19.30 -25.88
N ASP A 160 -11.80 20.10 -26.54
CA ASP A 160 -12.16 20.84 -27.75
C ASP A 160 -12.52 19.92 -28.92
N ILE A 161 -11.77 18.82 -29.09
CA ILE A 161 -12.07 17.82 -30.11
C ILE A 161 -13.41 17.14 -29.82
N LEU A 162 -13.64 16.72 -28.57
CA LEU A 162 -14.92 16.11 -28.14
C LEU A 162 -16.09 17.09 -28.32
N ASN A 163 -15.91 18.36 -27.96
CA ASN A 163 -16.89 19.43 -28.17
C ASN A 163 -17.24 19.60 -29.65
N THR A 164 -16.23 19.64 -30.51
CA THR A 164 -16.41 19.81 -31.95
C THR A 164 -17.14 18.62 -32.57
N CYS A 165 -16.75 17.38 -32.23
CA CYS A 165 -17.40 16.17 -32.71
C CYS A 165 -18.86 16.07 -32.25
N GLU A 166 -19.15 16.37 -30.99
CA GLU A 166 -20.53 16.35 -30.49
C GLU A 166 -21.38 17.43 -31.14
N PHE A 167 -20.86 18.65 -31.27
CA PHE A 167 -21.56 19.73 -31.95
C PHE A 167 -21.89 19.33 -33.39
N ALA A 168 -20.93 18.76 -34.12
CA ALA A 168 -21.15 18.31 -35.49
C ALA A 168 -22.16 17.16 -35.58
N ARG A 169 -22.27 16.31 -34.56
CA ARG A 169 -23.26 15.23 -34.51
C ARG A 169 -24.69 15.74 -34.29
N TYR A 170 -24.86 16.78 -33.47
CA TYR A 170 -26.18 17.34 -33.16
C TYR A 170 -26.62 18.45 -34.12
N ALA A 171 -25.67 19.15 -34.74
CA ALA A 171 -25.91 20.23 -35.69
C ALA A 171 -25.04 20.08 -36.96
N PRO A 172 -25.21 18.99 -37.74
CA PRO A 172 -24.39 18.70 -38.92
C PRO A 172 -24.49 19.79 -40.00
N SER A 173 -25.62 20.49 -40.09
CA SER A 173 -25.81 21.61 -41.03
C SER A 173 -24.97 22.86 -40.72
N GLN A 174 -24.52 23.00 -39.47
CA GLN A 174 -23.65 24.08 -39.00
C GLN A 174 -22.21 23.61 -38.76
N ALA A 175 -21.94 22.32 -38.94
CA ALA A 175 -20.62 21.76 -38.77
C ALA A 175 -19.66 22.33 -39.81
N SER A 176 -18.53 22.83 -39.32
CA SER A 176 -17.43 23.35 -40.14
C SER A 176 -16.91 22.29 -41.12
N ASP A 177 -16.44 22.72 -42.29
CA ASP A 177 -15.73 21.87 -43.26
C ASP A 177 -14.28 21.53 -42.84
N ALA A 178 -13.87 21.92 -41.63
CA ALA A 178 -12.53 21.69 -41.10
C ALA A 178 -12.30 20.24 -40.62
N MET A 179 -12.77 19.23 -41.36
CA MET A 179 -12.54 17.81 -41.04
C MET A 179 -11.05 17.47 -41.02
N ASP A 180 -10.26 18.00 -41.98
CA ASP A 180 -8.81 17.76 -42.07
C ASP A 180 -8.09 18.23 -40.79
N LYS A 181 -8.41 19.44 -40.33
CA LYS A 181 -7.82 20.01 -39.11
C LYS A 181 -8.18 19.18 -37.88
N LEU A 182 -9.45 18.79 -37.76
CA LEU A 182 -9.91 17.98 -36.64
C LEU A 182 -9.24 16.60 -36.63
N TYR A 183 -9.06 16.00 -37.80
CA TYR A 183 -8.35 14.74 -37.96
C TYR A 183 -6.90 14.85 -37.49
N GLU A 184 -6.17 15.87 -37.95
CA GLU A 184 -4.77 16.11 -37.56
C GLU A 184 -4.65 16.37 -36.07
N LEU A 185 -5.51 17.24 -35.50
CA LEU A 185 -5.56 17.50 -34.06
C LEU A 185 -5.81 16.23 -33.25
N THR A 186 -6.73 15.36 -33.70
CA THR A 186 -7.01 14.11 -32.99
C THR A 186 -5.82 13.14 -33.02
N VAL A 187 -5.15 13.03 -34.17
CA VAL A 187 -3.94 12.20 -34.31
C VAL A 187 -2.82 12.74 -33.42
N ASP A 188 -2.62 14.05 -33.40
CA ASP A 188 -1.59 14.71 -32.61
C ASP A 188 -1.85 14.61 -31.11
N ALA A 189 -3.08 14.85 -30.65
CA ALA A 189 -3.48 14.70 -29.25
C ALA A 189 -3.24 13.27 -28.72
N ILE A 190 -3.63 12.24 -29.50
CA ILE A 190 -3.34 10.85 -29.15
C ILE A 190 -1.83 10.59 -29.16
N GLY A 191 -1.10 11.12 -30.15
CA GLY A 191 0.35 11.00 -30.23
C GLY A 191 1.07 11.61 -29.03
N LYS A 192 0.69 12.82 -28.62
CA LYS A 192 1.18 13.52 -27.42
C LYS A 192 0.89 12.72 -26.17
N MET A 193 -0.34 12.21 -26.01
CA MET A 193 -0.72 11.39 -24.85
C MET A 193 0.13 10.13 -24.72
N GLU A 194 0.45 9.46 -25.84
CA GLU A 194 1.34 8.30 -25.82
C GLU A 194 2.79 8.65 -25.43
N ASN A 195 3.25 9.87 -25.76
CA ASN A 195 4.60 10.32 -25.44
C ASN A 195 4.76 10.77 -23.99
N THR A 196 3.74 11.40 -23.39
CA THR A 196 3.75 11.81 -21.97
C THR A 196 3.96 10.62 -21.03
N ILE A 197 3.53 9.42 -21.43
CA ILE A 197 3.55 8.22 -20.59
C ILE A 197 4.82 7.39 -20.76
N LYS A 198 5.61 7.63 -21.81
CA LYS A 198 6.91 6.96 -22.01
C LYS A 198 8.01 7.52 -21.10
N LYS A 199 7.71 8.54 -20.29
CA LYS A 199 8.63 9.22 -19.39
C LYS A 199 8.38 8.77 -17.95
#